data_AF-A0A6I1JDD3-F1
#
_entry.id   AF-A0A6I1JDD3-F1
#
_cell.length_a   1.000
_cell.length_b   1.000
_cell.length_c   1.000
_cell.angle_alpha   90.00
_cell.angle_beta   90.00
_cell.angle_gamma   90.00
#
_symmetry.space_group_name_H-M   'P 1'
#
loop_
_entity.id
_entity.type
_entity.pdbx_description
1 polymer ?
#
loop_
_entity_poly.entity_id
_entity_poly.type
_entity_poly.pdbx_seq_one_letter_code
_entity_poly.pdbx_strand_id
1 'polypeptide(L)'
;MTLSENKTAAKTLFAPLPVAPRGTEVMDDVFRAVGAALTQWEFVETAFAELFGTLLGAPGGSAARAYGVVTTSGARRDMISQAAQGEFPHDEVLLAQIKDVLSIAEVGSQRRNEIAHGAVMRLTDRGEDRGCYLIPPTYVSKKFRF
;
A
#
# COMPACT_ATOMS: atom_id res chain seq x y z
N MET A 1 7.49 -1.57 22.04
CA MET A 1 7.62 -2.21 20.73
C MET A 1 8.54 -1.32 19.89
N THR A 2 9.60 -1.87 19.32
CA THR A 2 10.61 -1.09 18.58
C THR A 2 10.22 -0.97 17.11
N LEU A 3 10.69 0.07 16.41
CA LEU A 3 10.47 0.28 14.96
C LEU A 3 10.81 -0.94 14.09
N SER A 4 11.82 -1.72 14.49
CA SER A 4 12.20 -2.96 13.83
C SER A 4 11.11 -4.03 13.94
N GLU A 5 10.45 -4.12 15.09
CA GLU A 5 9.33 -5.05 15.33
C GLU A 5 8.10 -4.65 14.51
N ASN A 6 7.80 -3.34 14.40
CA ASN A 6 6.66 -2.86 13.62
C ASN A 6 6.83 -3.04 12.11
N LYS A 7 8.03 -2.78 11.57
CA LYS A 7 8.31 -3.06 10.15
C LYS A 7 8.30 -4.56 9.86
N THR A 8 8.72 -5.39 10.81
CA THR A 8 8.65 -6.85 10.69
C THR A 8 7.20 -7.34 10.76
N ALA A 9 6.39 -6.84 11.69
CA ALA A 9 4.97 -7.15 11.79
C ALA A 9 4.20 -6.71 10.54
N ALA A 10 4.50 -5.53 9.99
CA ALA A 10 3.93 -5.06 8.74
C ALA A 10 4.30 -5.98 7.56
N LYS A 11 5.55 -6.42 7.46
CA LYS A 11 5.97 -7.39 6.44
C LYS A 11 5.21 -8.71 6.56
N THR A 12 4.96 -9.19 7.77
CA THR A 12 4.14 -10.39 8.01
C THR A 12 2.69 -10.17 7.62
N LEU A 13 2.09 -9.05 8.03
CA LEU A 13 0.70 -8.69 7.72
C LEU A 13 0.45 -8.61 6.21
N PHE A 14 1.41 -8.04 5.49
CA PHE A 14 1.33 -7.83 4.05
C PHE A 14 2.00 -8.94 3.24
N ALA A 15 2.50 -10.01 3.86
CA ALA A 15 3.14 -11.11 3.12
C ALA A 15 2.17 -11.72 2.10
N PRO A 16 2.64 -12.13 0.91
CA PRO A 16 1.81 -12.90 0.00
C PRO A 16 1.37 -14.19 0.67
N LEU A 17 0.05 -14.40 0.64
CA LEU A 17 -0.51 -15.72 0.90
C LEU A 17 0.02 -16.69 -0.16
N PRO A 18 0.17 -17.98 0.20
CA PRO A 18 0.45 -19.03 -0.79
C PRO A 18 -0.54 -18.96 -1.95
N VAL A 19 -0.05 -19.21 -3.16
CA VAL A 19 -0.91 -19.23 -4.36
C VAL A 19 -1.97 -20.31 -4.18
N ALA A 20 -3.24 -19.95 -4.34
CA ALA A 20 -4.33 -20.89 -4.23
C ALA A 20 -4.21 -21.96 -5.35
N PRO A 21 -4.44 -23.25 -5.05
CA PRO A 21 -4.37 -24.33 -6.05
C PRO A 21 -5.32 -24.14 -7.25
N ARG A 22 -6.40 -23.36 -7.05
CA ARG A 22 -7.36 -22.97 -8.08
C ARG A 22 -7.74 -21.50 -7.88
N GLY A 23 -7.72 -20.74 -8.97
CA GLY A 23 -8.15 -19.35 -9.05
C GLY A 23 -9.67 -19.23 -9.08
N THR A 24 -10.17 -18.01 -9.24
CA THR A 24 -11.63 -17.79 -9.35
C THR A 24 -12.13 -18.31 -10.69
N GLU A 25 -13.39 -18.72 -10.77
CA GLU A 25 -13.94 -19.21 -12.03
C GLU A 25 -14.16 -18.06 -13.03
N VAL A 26 -14.56 -16.90 -12.50
CA VAL A 26 -14.91 -15.70 -13.25
C VAL A 26 -13.85 -14.61 -13.01
N MET A 27 -13.42 -13.95 -14.10
CA MET A 27 -12.43 -12.85 -14.03
C MET A 27 -12.94 -11.65 -13.22
N ASP A 28 -14.24 -11.37 -13.27
CA ASP A 28 -14.89 -10.26 -12.55
C ASP A 28 -14.64 -10.31 -11.05
N ASP A 29 -14.50 -11.51 -10.46
CA ASP A 29 -14.21 -11.64 -9.04
C ASP A 29 -12.80 -11.11 -8.69
N VAL A 30 -11.82 -11.35 -9.56
CA VAL A 30 -10.47 -10.79 -9.42
C VAL A 30 -10.50 -9.28 -9.61
N PHE A 31 -11.22 -8.79 -10.64
CA PHE A 31 -11.37 -7.35 -10.86
C PHE A 31 -12.03 -6.65 -9.67
N ARG A 32 -13.07 -7.26 -9.08
CA ARG A 32 -13.74 -6.74 -7.88
C ARG A 32 -12.79 -6.68 -6.68
N ALA A 33 -11.99 -7.72 -6.46
CA ALA A 33 -11.00 -7.74 -5.39
C ALA A 33 -9.91 -6.67 -5.58
N VAL A 34 -9.42 -6.50 -6.82
CA VAL A 34 -8.46 -5.43 -7.19
C VAL A 34 -9.07 -4.06 -6.91
N GLY A 35 -10.29 -3.80 -7.41
CA GLY A 35 -10.98 -2.53 -7.21
C GLY A 35 -11.21 -2.21 -5.74
N ALA A 36 -11.62 -3.21 -4.94
CA ALA A 36 -11.78 -3.06 -3.50
C ALA A 36 -10.45 -2.70 -2.82
N ALA A 37 -9.37 -3.41 -3.13
CA ALA A 37 -8.06 -3.15 -2.54
C ALA A 37 -7.52 -1.75 -2.89
N LEU A 38 -7.64 -1.33 -4.16
CA LEU A 38 -7.23 0.00 -4.59
C LEU A 38 -8.08 1.10 -3.96
N THR A 39 -9.40 0.89 -3.85
CA THR A 39 -10.30 1.86 -3.18
C THR A 39 -9.94 2.02 -1.70
N GLN A 40 -9.66 0.92 -1.00
CA GLN A 40 -9.22 0.99 0.41
C GLN A 40 -7.89 1.74 0.56
N TRP A 41 -6.97 1.59 -0.40
CA TRP A 41 -5.74 2.36 -0.40
C TRP A 41 -5.97 3.87 -0.54
N GLU A 42 -6.93 4.29 -1.37
CA GLU A 42 -7.25 5.72 -1.51
C GLU A 42 -7.83 6.34 -0.22
N PHE A 43 -8.54 5.55 0.61
CA PHE A 43 -8.92 6.00 1.95
C PHE A 43 -7.71 6.22 2.87
N VAL A 44 -6.69 5.34 2.79
CA VAL A 44 -5.43 5.54 3.53
C VAL A 44 -4.72 6.81 3.09
N GLU A 45 -4.61 7.05 1.78
CA GLU A 45 -3.99 8.25 1.22
C GLU A 45 -4.78 9.53 1.59
N THR A 46 -6.12 9.43 1.67
CA THR A 46 -6.98 10.53 2.14
C THR A 46 -6.70 10.86 3.61
N ALA A 47 -6.68 9.85 4.48
CA ALA A 47 -6.36 10.02 5.90
C ALA A 47 -4.95 10.61 6.12
N PHE A 48 -4.00 10.26 5.25
CA PHE A 48 -2.66 10.85 5.26
C PHE A 48 -2.62 12.30 4.81
N ALA A 49 -3.42 12.69 3.82
CA ALA A 49 -3.58 14.09 3.44
C ALA A 49 -4.19 14.93 4.59
N GLU A 50 -5.17 14.37 5.30
CA GLU A 50 -5.79 14.99 6.48
C GLU A 50 -4.81 15.11 7.65
N LEU A 51 -4.04 14.05 7.94
CA LEU A 51 -2.97 14.07 8.94
C LEU A 51 -1.94 15.15 8.61
N PHE A 52 -1.48 15.19 7.36
CA PHE A 52 -0.53 16.23 6.91
C PHE A 52 -1.07 17.65 7.12
N GLY A 53 -2.32 17.91 6.74
CA GLY A 53 -2.96 19.22 6.96
C GLY A 53 -3.11 19.58 8.44
N THR A 54 -3.40 18.59 9.28
CA THR A 54 -3.49 18.76 10.73
C THR A 54 -2.13 19.13 11.33
N LEU A 55 -1.06 18.45 10.92
CA LEU A 55 0.31 18.72 11.37
C LEU A 55 0.82 20.11 10.96
N LEU A 56 0.27 20.70 9.91
CA LEU A 56 0.61 22.06 9.48
C LEU A 56 -0.26 23.16 10.12
N GLY A 57 -1.23 22.79 10.97
CA GLY A 57 -2.24 23.73 11.47
C GLY A 57 -3.12 24.34 10.38
N ALA A 58 -3.16 23.73 9.19
CA ALA A 58 -3.86 24.21 8.01
C ALA A 58 -4.74 23.11 7.39
N PRO A 59 -5.69 22.53 8.15
CA PRO A 59 -6.55 21.48 7.64
C PRO A 59 -7.41 21.99 6.47
N GLY A 60 -7.68 21.11 5.50
CA GLY A 60 -8.57 21.40 4.37
C GLY A 60 -7.91 21.33 3.00
N GLY A 61 -8.59 21.90 2.00
CA GLY A 61 -8.30 21.64 0.59
C GLY A 61 -6.91 22.07 0.10
N SER A 62 -6.30 23.10 0.70
CA SER A 62 -4.96 23.55 0.30
C SER A 62 -3.87 22.57 0.71
N ALA A 63 -3.91 22.04 1.95
CA ALA A 63 -2.98 21.01 2.39
C ALA A 63 -3.20 19.70 1.63
N ALA A 64 -4.45 19.30 1.40
CA ALA A 64 -4.77 18.13 0.60
C ALA A 64 -4.25 18.22 -0.85
N ARG A 65 -4.37 19.40 -1.49
CA ARG A 65 -3.78 19.64 -2.81
C ARG A 65 -2.26 19.59 -2.78
N ALA A 66 -1.63 20.22 -1.79
CA ALA A 66 -0.17 20.19 -1.64
C ALA A 66 0.36 18.75 -1.47
N TYR A 67 -0.35 17.94 -0.68
CA TYR A 67 -0.07 16.51 -0.54
C TYR A 67 -0.23 15.76 -1.87
N GLY A 68 -1.34 16.00 -2.59
CA GLY A 68 -1.67 15.32 -3.85
C GLY A 68 -0.76 15.66 -5.03
N VAL A 69 -0.09 16.82 -5.03
CA VAL A 69 0.89 17.18 -6.08
C VAL A 69 2.15 16.30 -6.01
N VAL A 70 2.45 15.72 -4.85
CA VAL A 70 3.61 14.86 -4.69
C VAL A 70 3.35 13.46 -5.23
N THR A 71 4.10 13.11 -6.28
CA THR A 71 3.80 11.97 -7.15
C THR A 71 4.13 10.61 -6.56
N THR A 72 5.05 10.54 -5.58
CA THR A 72 5.45 9.26 -4.98
C THR A 72 4.88 9.11 -3.58
N SER A 73 4.35 7.93 -3.24
CA SER A 73 3.88 7.65 -1.86
C SER A 73 5.03 7.72 -0.85
N GLY A 74 6.29 7.48 -1.28
CA GLY A 74 7.47 7.67 -0.44
C GLY A 74 7.65 9.12 -0.01
N ALA A 75 7.73 10.04 -0.97
CA ALA A 75 7.90 11.47 -0.68
C ALA A 75 6.72 12.04 0.13
N ARG A 76 5.50 11.56 -0.10
CA ARG A 76 4.33 11.94 0.69
C ARG A 76 4.43 11.51 2.16
N ARG A 77 4.98 10.33 2.45
CA ARG A 77 5.29 9.91 3.83
C ARG A 77 6.40 10.75 4.45
N ASP A 78 7.43 11.09 3.67
CA ASP A 78 8.52 11.95 4.14
C ASP A 78 7.98 13.34 4.54
N MET A 79 7.05 13.91 3.76
CA MET A 79 6.36 15.16 4.12
C MET A 79 5.65 15.07 5.46
N ILE A 80 4.91 13.99 5.72
CA ILE A 80 4.23 13.78 7.01
C ILE A 80 5.27 13.67 8.13
N SER A 81 6.34 12.89 7.92
CA SER A 81 7.39 12.72 8.92
C SER A 81 8.08 14.03 9.26
N GLN A 82 8.34 14.90 8.27
CA GLN A 82 8.96 16.21 8.49
C GLN A 82 7.99 17.18 9.17
N ALA A 83 6.71 17.20 8.76
CA ALA A 83 5.69 18.02 9.40
C ALA A 83 5.52 17.64 10.88
N ALA A 84 5.50 16.34 11.19
CA ALA A 84 5.44 15.85 12.56
C ALA A 84 6.65 16.27 13.40
N GLN A 85 7.86 16.20 12.85
CA GLN A 85 9.08 16.65 13.54
C GLN A 85 9.07 18.17 13.82
N GLY A 86 8.49 18.96 12.93
CA GLY A 86 8.33 20.41 13.11
C GLY A 86 7.30 20.76 14.19
N GLU A 87 6.16 20.08 14.20
CA GLU A 87 5.06 20.36 15.13
C GLU A 87 5.32 19.80 16.54
N PHE A 88 5.93 18.62 16.64
CA PHE A 88 6.14 17.90 17.90
C PHE A 88 7.62 17.58 18.18
N PRO A 89 8.53 18.57 18.18
CA PRO A 89 9.98 18.33 18.23
C PRO A 89 10.49 17.65 19.52
N HIS A 90 9.67 17.64 20.58
CA HIS A 90 10.02 17.09 21.89
C HIS A 90 9.13 15.92 22.33
N ASP A 91 8.15 15.52 21.51
CA ASP A 91 7.27 14.40 21.83
C ASP A 91 7.75 13.12 21.12
N GLU A 92 8.78 12.50 21.71
CA GLU A 92 9.39 11.28 21.16
C GLU A 92 8.41 10.12 21.02
N VAL A 93 7.40 10.05 21.91
CA VAL A 93 6.40 8.98 21.91
C VAL A 93 5.48 9.14 20.70
N LEU A 94 4.94 10.33 20.48
CA LEU A 94 4.08 10.60 19.34
C LEU A 94 4.84 10.47 18.01
N LEU A 95 6.07 10.97 17.94
CA LEU A 95 6.92 10.82 16.76
C LEU A 95 7.21 9.35 16.43
N ALA A 96 7.43 8.51 17.45
CA ALA A 96 7.59 7.07 17.26
C ALA A 96 6.30 6.43 16.71
N GLN A 97 5.13 6.77 17.25
CA GLN A 97 3.84 6.27 16.78
C GLN A 97 3.55 6.65 15.33
N ILE A 98 3.80 7.91 14.95
CA ILE A 98 3.65 8.37 13.56
C ILE A 98 4.59 7.57 12.65
N LYS A 99 5.85 7.41 13.05
CA LYS A 99 6.84 6.65 12.27
C LYS A 99 6.44 5.18 12.09
N ASP A 100 5.83 4.56 13.10
CA ASP A 100 5.31 3.19 13.02
C ASP A 100 4.19 3.08 11.99
N VAL A 101 3.22 4.01 12.01
CA VAL A 101 2.14 4.08 11.01
C VAL A 101 2.70 4.26 9.60
N LEU A 102 3.64 5.18 9.41
CA LEU A 102 4.28 5.42 8.11
C LEU A 102 5.06 4.19 7.61
N SER A 103 5.66 3.43 8.53
CA SER A 103 6.38 2.18 8.20
C SER A 103 5.44 1.07 7.74
N ILE A 104 4.24 0.96 8.34
CA ILE A 104 3.20 0.01 7.88
C ILE A 104 2.74 0.39 6.47
N ALA A 105 2.48 1.69 6.23
CA ALA A 105 2.10 2.17 4.91
C ALA A 105 3.20 2.04 3.85
N GLU A 106 4.48 2.01 4.25
CA GLU A 106 5.59 1.67 3.35
C GLU A 106 5.40 0.29 2.72
N VAL A 107 5.12 -0.71 3.54
CA VAL A 107 4.91 -2.08 3.08
C VAL A 107 3.58 -2.19 2.30
N GLY A 108 2.51 -1.58 2.82
CA GLY A 108 1.20 -1.58 2.15
C GLY A 108 1.24 -0.96 0.74
N SER A 109 1.97 0.16 0.58
CA SER A 109 2.14 0.83 -0.73
C SER A 109 2.84 -0.07 -1.75
N GLN A 110 3.83 -0.85 -1.31
CA GLN A 110 4.50 -1.81 -2.19
C GLN A 110 3.49 -2.84 -2.70
N ARG A 111 2.67 -3.42 -1.82
CA ARG A 111 1.64 -4.41 -2.19
C ARG A 111 0.55 -3.82 -3.08
N ARG A 112 0.11 -2.60 -2.79
CA ARG A 112 -0.81 -1.85 -3.67
C ARG A 112 -0.25 -1.72 -5.09
N ASN A 113 1.04 -1.44 -5.23
CA ASN A 113 1.67 -1.37 -6.56
C ASN A 113 1.68 -2.72 -7.27
N GLU A 114 1.86 -3.82 -6.55
CA GLU A 114 1.74 -5.17 -7.15
C GLU A 114 0.33 -5.45 -7.64
N ILE A 115 -0.69 -5.02 -6.89
CA ILE A 115 -2.10 -5.16 -7.26
C ILE A 115 -2.42 -4.27 -8.47
N ALA A 116 -2.03 -2.99 -8.43
CA ALA A 116 -2.33 -2.00 -9.46
C ALA A 116 -1.68 -2.33 -10.81
N HIS A 117 -0.50 -2.95 -10.80
CA HIS A 117 0.22 -3.32 -12.00
C HIS A 117 0.01 -4.79 -12.41
N GLY A 118 -0.75 -5.57 -11.65
CA GLY A 118 -1.06 -6.95 -11.99
C GLY A 118 -1.98 -7.07 -13.20
N ALA A 119 -1.91 -8.21 -13.89
CA ALA A 119 -2.78 -8.55 -15.00
C ALA A 119 -3.71 -9.70 -14.59
N VAL A 120 -5.02 -9.56 -14.85
CA VAL A 120 -5.97 -10.64 -14.64
C VAL A 120 -5.89 -11.60 -15.81
N MET A 121 -5.53 -12.85 -15.54
CA MET A 121 -5.35 -13.88 -16.56
C MET A 121 -5.96 -15.21 -16.11
N ARG A 122 -6.62 -15.90 -17.04
CA ARG A 122 -7.05 -17.28 -16.86
C ARG A 122 -5.87 -18.19 -17.19
N LEU A 123 -5.49 -19.05 -16.26
CA LEU A 123 -4.34 -19.93 -16.41
C LEU A 123 -4.79 -21.36 -16.73
N THR A 124 -4.01 -22.01 -17.60
CA THR A 124 -4.13 -23.44 -17.89
C THR A 124 -2.79 -24.08 -17.60
N ASP A 125 -2.79 -25.19 -16.86
CA ASP A 125 -1.58 -25.93 -16.50
C ASP A 125 -1.75 -27.40 -16.90
N ARG A 126 -0.84 -27.90 -17.76
CA ARG A 126 -0.91 -29.27 -18.32
C ARG A 126 -2.26 -29.65 -18.94
N GLY A 127 -2.97 -28.67 -19.50
CA GLY A 127 -4.30 -28.86 -20.10
C GLY A 127 -5.47 -28.74 -19.12
N GLU A 128 -5.21 -28.55 -17.82
CA GLU A 128 -6.22 -28.31 -16.80
C GLU A 128 -6.45 -26.80 -16.61
N ASP A 129 -7.71 -26.36 -16.65
CA ASP A 129 -8.10 -25.00 -16.31
C ASP A 129 -7.89 -24.75 -14.80
N ARG A 130 -6.95 -23.85 -14.47
CA ARG A 130 -6.64 -23.46 -13.10
C ARG A 130 -7.48 -22.28 -12.63
N GLY A 131 -8.30 -21.68 -13.49
CA GLY A 131 -9.10 -20.49 -13.18
C GLY A 131 -8.35 -19.18 -13.38
N CYS A 132 -8.93 -18.10 -12.86
CA CYS A 132 -8.47 -16.72 -13.02
C CYS A 132 -7.62 -16.28 -11.84
N TYR A 133 -6.50 -15.63 -12.15
CA TYR A 133 -5.53 -15.11 -11.18
C TYR A 133 -5.14 -13.68 -11.51
N LEU A 134 -4.70 -12.95 -10.49
CA LEU A 134 -3.92 -11.73 -10.68
C LEU A 134 -2.45 -12.11 -10.73
N ILE A 135 -1.82 -11.95 -11.90
CA ILE A 135 -0.42 -12.30 -12.09
C ILE A 135 0.45 -11.04 -12.27
N PRO A 136 1.74 -11.10 -11.90
CA PRO A 136 2.67 -10.03 -12.23
C PRO A 136 2.78 -9.79 -13.75
N PRO A 137 2.98 -8.55 -14.19
CA PRO A 137 3.17 -8.25 -15.60
C PRO A 137 4.48 -8.87 -16.12
N THR A 138 4.44 -9.35 -17.37
CA THR A 138 5.49 -10.18 -17.99
C THR A 138 6.84 -9.51 -18.17
N TYR A 139 6.88 -8.18 -18.23
CA TYR A 139 8.13 -7.42 -18.34
C TYR A 139 8.85 -7.23 -16.99
N VAL A 140 8.24 -7.63 -15.86
CA VAL A 140 8.88 -7.58 -14.54
C VAL A 140 9.53 -8.93 -14.24
N SER A 141 10.71 -9.13 -14.83
CA SER A 141 11.47 -10.40 -14.87
C SER A 141 11.79 -11.03 -13.50
N LYS A 142 11.78 -10.25 -12.40
CA LYS A 142 12.08 -10.73 -11.05
C LYS A 142 10.94 -11.49 -10.36
N LYS A 143 9.72 -11.52 -10.93
CA LYS A 143 8.52 -12.08 -10.26
C LYS A 143 8.03 -13.42 -10.84
N PHE A 144 8.75 -13.99 -11.81
CA PHE A 144 8.47 -15.32 -12.35
C PHE A 144 9.20 -16.41 -11.56
N ARG A 145 8.60 -16.83 -10.45
CA ARG A 145 8.92 -18.12 -9.81
C ARG A 145 7.58 -18.79 -9.53
N PHE A 146 7.16 -19.63 -10.47
CA PHE A 146 6.05 -20.57 -10.27
C PHE A 146 6.58 -21.83 -9.60
#